data_AF-A0A7X5ZTP2-F1
#
_entry.id   AF-A0A7X5ZTP2-F1
#
_cell.length_a   1.000
_cell.length_b   1.000
_cell.length_c   1.000
_cell.angle_alpha   90.00
_cell.angle_beta   90.00
_cell.angle_gamma   90.00
#
_symmetry.space_group_name_H-M   'P 1'
#
loop_
_entity.id
_entity.type
_entity.pdbx_description
1 polymer ?
#
loop_
_entity_poly.entity_id
_entity_poly.type
_entity_poly.pdbx_seq_one_letter_code
_entity_poly.pdbx_strand_id
1 'polypeptide(L)'
;MRLVGVGVLAGMAARQGVPLLGELTAWDGQWYLGIAERGYDGVGEASLDADGQPYSSAPYGFFPLYPGLVSAVADVPGLSTATAGLIVSSVAGLAGVPAIMRIAAHVDPRPRVGLLLVVLAAGAPMAITLSMVYTEALWVAVIARTGQTWQEVEWVGWHFRWDFGAEALEWITRGLLDDSPVMVTVGVCVVLGAMSLAALGAVRRLPWPLVAYGAGIVVLMLGSSGIPHAKPRFILVGAFVLLIPVAVGLARRRTSTQLAALTLFVLGCAWYSAHALAVWRYAI
;
A
#
# COMPACT_ATOMS: atom_id res chain seq x y z
N MET A 1 -15.21 19.45 -16.40
CA MET A 1 -13.85 19.06 -15.97
C MET A 1 -13.49 17.66 -16.42
N ARG A 2 -14.20 16.60 -16.02
CA ARG A 2 -13.90 15.22 -16.46
C ARG A 2 -13.85 15.05 -17.98
N LEU A 3 -14.80 15.64 -18.72
CA LEU A 3 -14.78 15.64 -20.20
C LEU A 3 -13.54 16.35 -20.79
N VAL A 4 -13.01 17.38 -20.12
CA VAL A 4 -11.78 18.06 -20.55
C VAL A 4 -10.59 17.14 -20.33
N GLY A 5 -10.50 16.47 -19.17
CA GLY A 5 -9.44 15.48 -18.90
C GLY A 5 -9.46 14.31 -19.90
N VAL A 6 -10.65 13.73 -20.15
CA VAL A 6 -10.83 12.68 -21.16
C VAL A 6 -10.53 13.20 -22.57
N GLY A 7 -10.89 14.45 -22.89
CA GLY A 7 -10.58 15.07 -24.19
C GLY A 7 -9.08 15.30 -24.41
N VAL A 8 -8.35 15.72 -23.37
CA VAL A 8 -6.88 15.83 -23.40
C VAL A 8 -6.26 14.45 -23.60
N LEU A 9 -6.71 13.44 -22.84
CA LEU A 9 -6.27 12.06 -23.02
C LEU A 9 -6.54 11.56 -24.44
N ALA A 10 -7.73 11.83 -24.99
CA ALA A 10 -8.08 11.46 -26.36
C ALA A 10 -7.15 12.10 -27.39
N GLY A 11 -6.82 13.39 -27.21
CA GLY A 11 -5.85 14.08 -28.08
C GLY A 11 -4.44 13.51 -28.01
N MET A 12 -3.99 13.10 -26.81
CA MET A 12 -2.68 12.46 -26.63
C MET A 12 -2.66 11.03 -27.19
N ALA A 13 -3.71 10.25 -26.93
CA ALA A 13 -3.88 8.89 -27.44
C ALA A 13 -3.90 8.87 -28.97
N ALA A 14 -4.66 9.77 -29.59
CA ALA A 14 -4.72 9.92 -31.05
C ALA A 14 -3.34 10.24 -31.65
N ARG A 15 -2.53 11.08 -30.99
CA ARG A 15 -1.16 11.37 -31.43
C ARG A 15 -0.21 10.19 -31.32
N GLN A 16 -0.44 9.29 -30.38
CA GLN A 16 0.35 8.08 -30.19
C GLN A 16 -0.20 6.87 -30.97
N GLY A 17 -1.33 7.03 -31.68
CA GLY A 17 -1.96 5.96 -32.45
C GLY A 17 -2.64 4.89 -31.58
N VAL A 18 -2.92 5.17 -30.31
CA VAL A 18 -3.56 4.24 -29.37
C VAL A 18 -5.04 4.55 -29.18
N PRO A 19 -5.91 3.53 -29.00
CA PRO A 19 -7.34 3.74 -28.82
C PRO A 19 -7.68 4.29 -27.42
N LEU A 20 -8.50 5.35 -27.36
CA LEU A 20 -8.93 5.97 -26.09
C LEU A 20 -9.58 4.99 -25.11
N LEU A 21 -10.39 4.05 -25.62
CA LEU A 21 -11.02 3.04 -24.77
C LEU A 21 -9.96 2.16 -24.08
N GLY A 22 -8.89 1.81 -24.80
CA GLY A 22 -7.76 1.08 -24.24
C GLY A 22 -7.17 1.82 -23.04
N GLU A 23 -6.90 3.12 -23.21
CA GLU A 23 -6.36 3.98 -22.14
C GLU A 23 -7.31 4.10 -20.93
N LEU A 24 -8.62 4.23 -21.16
CA LEU A 24 -9.60 4.33 -20.07
C LEU A 24 -9.81 3.01 -19.30
N THR A 25 -9.36 1.90 -19.87
CA THR A 25 -9.41 0.56 -19.26
C THR A 25 -8.04 0.02 -18.86
N ALA A 26 -6.97 0.80 -19.05
CA ALA A 26 -5.60 0.31 -18.92
C ALA A 26 -5.26 -0.10 -17.47
N TRP A 27 -4.18 -0.88 -17.33
CA TRP A 27 -3.59 -1.29 -16.05
C TRP A 27 -4.60 -2.04 -15.15
N ASP A 28 -4.89 -1.52 -13.95
CA ASP A 28 -5.80 -2.14 -12.98
C ASP A 28 -7.22 -2.26 -13.52
N GLY A 29 -7.60 -1.41 -14.50
CA GLY A 29 -8.88 -1.53 -15.18
C GLY A 29 -9.06 -2.86 -15.90
N GLN A 30 -7.98 -3.43 -16.44
CA GLN A 30 -8.03 -4.73 -17.13
C GLN A 30 -8.29 -5.86 -16.15
N TRP A 31 -7.74 -5.76 -14.93
CA TRP A 31 -8.01 -6.71 -13.85
C TRP A 31 -9.46 -6.63 -13.39
N TYR A 32 -10.01 -5.43 -13.16
CA TYR A 32 -11.42 -5.27 -12.77
C TYR A 32 -12.38 -5.81 -13.84
N LEU A 33 -12.10 -5.55 -15.13
CA LEU A 33 -12.90 -6.09 -16.23
C LEU A 33 -12.80 -7.61 -16.33
N GLY A 34 -11.59 -8.16 -16.22
CA GLY A 34 -11.37 -9.60 -16.21
C GLY A 34 -12.14 -10.28 -15.09
N ILE A 35 -12.11 -9.71 -13.87
CA ILE A 35 -12.82 -10.25 -12.71
C ILE A 35 -14.33 -10.16 -12.91
N ALA A 36 -14.83 -9.07 -13.49
CA ALA A 36 -16.25 -8.90 -13.78
C ALA A 36 -16.78 -9.90 -14.83
N GLU A 37 -15.94 -10.32 -15.78
CA GLU A 37 -16.30 -11.27 -16.85
C GLU A 37 -16.15 -12.73 -16.43
N ARG A 38 -15.03 -13.05 -15.75
CA ARG A 38 -14.59 -14.45 -15.54
C ARG A 38 -14.55 -14.84 -14.07
N GLY A 39 -14.86 -13.92 -13.15
CA GLY A 39 -14.69 -14.13 -11.72
C GLY A 39 -13.23 -14.11 -11.29
N TYR A 40 -12.97 -14.21 -9.99
CA TYR A 40 -11.62 -14.13 -9.42
C TYR A 40 -10.70 -15.27 -9.88
N ASP A 41 -11.25 -16.47 -10.00
CA ASP A 41 -10.47 -17.67 -10.34
C ASP A 41 -10.16 -17.77 -11.85
N GLY A 42 -10.89 -17.02 -12.69
CA GLY A 42 -10.79 -17.08 -14.16
C GLY A 42 -9.86 -16.03 -14.80
N VAL A 43 -9.16 -15.21 -14.00
CA VAL A 43 -8.30 -14.11 -14.48
C VAL A 43 -6.81 -14.43 -14.34
N GLY A 44 -6.47 -15.25 -13.35
CA GLY A 44 -5.11 -15.55 -12.94
C GLY A 44 -4.26 -16.37 -13.92
N GLU A 45 -4.87 -17.07 -14.88
CA GLU A 45 -4.15 -17.93 -15.83
C GLU A 45 -3.51 -17.15 -17.00
N ALA A 46 -4.02 -15.95 -17.32
CA ALA A 46 -3.59 -15.19 -18.51
C ALA A 46 -2.59 -14.06 -18.21
N SER A 47 -2.36 -13.74 -16.93
CA SER A 47 -1.55 -12.59 -16.53
C SER A 47 -0.23 -13.05 -15.95
N LEU A 48 0.87 -12.45 -16.40
CA LEU A 48 2.21 -12.79 -15.95
C LEU A 48 2.69 -11.80 -14.88
N ASP A 49 3.43 -12.28 -13.89
CA ASP A 49 4.13 -11.44 -12.93
C ASP A 49 5.36 -10.77 -13.57
N ALA A 50 6.10 -9.99 -12.78
CA ALA A 50 7.31 -9.30 -13.23
C ALA A 50 8.41 -10.26 -13.74
N ASP A 51 8.35 -11.53 -13.35
CA ASP A 51 9.29 -12.60 -13.72
C ASP A 51 8.75 -13.49 -14.85
N GLY A 52 7.61 -13.13 -15.44
CA GLY A 52 7.01 -13.85 -16.56
C GLY A 52 6.27 -15.14 -16.17
N GLN A 53 5.96 -15.34 -14.88
CA GLN A 53 5.22 -16.51 -14.38
C GLN A 53 3.71 -16.23 -14.27
N PRO A 54 2.84 -17.23 -14.44
CA PRO A 54 1.40 -17.06 -14.23
C PRO A 54 1.09 -16.51 -12.83
N TYR A 55 0.45 -15.34 -12.78
CA TYR A 55 0.20 -14.62 -11.55
C TYR A 55 -1.22 -14.90 -11.04
N SER A 56 -1.44 -16.15 -10.65
CA SER A 56 -2.78 -16.66 -10.33
C SER A 56 -3.42 -16.05 -9.08
N SER A 57 -2.61 -15.53 -8.16
CA SER A 57 -3.07 -14.90 -6.92
C SER A 57 -3.36 -13.40 -7.04
N ALA A 58 -2.96 -12.76 -8.14
CA ALA A 58 -3.13 -11.32 -8.35
C ALA A 58 -4.58 -10.82 -8.21
N PRO A 59 -5.61 -11.54 -8.72
CA PRO A 59 -7.00 -11.08 -8.63
C PRO A 59 -7.46 -10.85 -7.20
N TYR A 60 -6.95 -11.61 -6.22
CA TYR A 60 -7.37 -11.49 -4.82
C TYR A 60 -6.94 -10.17 -4.13
N GLY A 61 -6.05 -9.38 -4.76
CA GLY A 61 -5.72 -8.04 -4.29
C GLY A 61 -6.80 -6.99 -4.56
N PHE A 62 -7.81 -7.30 -5.40
CA PHE A 62 -8.83 -6.34 -5.84
C PHE A 62 -10.12 -6.48 -5.03
N PHE A 63 -10.71 -5.35 -4.62
CA PHE A 63 -11.95 -5.32 -3.85
C PHE A 63 -13.17 -5.78 -4.68
N PRO A 64 -14.07 -6.62 -4.12
CA PRO A 64 -15.13 -7.30 -4.89
C PRO A 64 -16.32 -6.43 -5.28
N LEU A 65 -16.57 -5.33 -4.56
CA LEU A 65 -17.76 -4.49 -4.78
C LEU A 65 -17.79 -3.88 -6.18
N TYR A 66 -16.65 -3.36 -6.65
CA TYR A 66 -16.56 -2.70 -7.94
C TYR A 66 -16.76 -3.66 -9.13
N PRO A 67 -15.99 -4.77 -9.28
CA PRO A 67 -16.21 -5.71 -10.38
C PRO A 67 -17.59 -6.37 -10.31
N GLY A 68 -18.16 -6.58 -9.11
CA GLY A 68 -19.54 -7.05 -8.95
C GLY A 68 -20.57 -6.08 -9.53
N LEU A 69 -20.43 -4.77 -9.29
CA LEU A 69 -21.30 -3.76 -9.90
C LEU A 69 -21.12 -3.67 -11.42
N VAL A 70 -19.88 -3.77 -11.89
CA VAL A 70 -19.59 -3.79 -13.34
C VAL A 70 -20.25 -5.00 -14.01
N SER A 71 -20.13 -6.18 -13.41
CA SER A 71 -20.77 -7.41 -13.89
C SER A 71 -22.29 -7.25 -13.96
N ALA A 72 -22.94 -6.75 -12.90
CA ALA A 72 -24.38 -6.51 -12.87
C ALA A 72 -24.87 -5.49 -13.91
N VAL A 73 -24.06 -4.47 -14.23
CA VAL A 73 -24.38 -3.51 -15.30
C VAL A 73 -24.14 -4.11 -16.68
N ALA A 74 -23.14 -4.99 -16.81
CA ALA A 74 -22.84 -5.69 -18.06
C ALA A 74 -23.91 -6.73 -18.44
N ASP A 75 -24.71 -7.22 -17.49
CA ASP A 75 -25.87 -8.09 -17.75
C ASP A 75 -26.96 -7.40 -18.62
N VAL A 76 -26.92 -6.07 -18.75
CA VAL A 76 -27.84 -5.35 -19.63
C VAL A 76 -27.50 -5.64 -21.09
N PRO A 77 -28.45 -6.16 -21.91
CA PRO A 77 -28.19 -6.54 -23.28
C PRO A 77 -27.60 -5.39 -24.11
N GLY A 78 -26.47 -5.66 -24.78
CA GLY A 78 -25.79 -4.71 -25.68
C GLY A 78 -24.72 -3.84 -25.02
N LEU A 79 -24.49 -3.95 -23.70
CA LEU A 79 -23.35 -3.32 -23.03
C LEU A 79 -22.15 -4.25 -23.00
N SER A 80 -20.98 -3.74 -23.39
CA SER A 80 -19.71 -4.42 -23.11
C SER A 80 -19.29 -4.18 -21.66
N THR A 81 -18.54 -5.11 -21.08
CA THR A 81 -17.98 -4.99 -19.72
C THR A 81 -17.19 -3.68 -19.56
N ALA A 82 -16.41 -3.30 -20.57
CA ALA A 82 -15.68 -2.04 -20.59
C ALA A 82 -16.61 -0.83 -20.48
N THR A 83 -17.71 -0.82 -21.23
CA THR A 83 -18.71 0.25 -21.19
C THR A 83 -19.43 0.27 -19.83
N ALA A 84 -19.79 -0.90 -19.31
CA ALA A 84 -20.37 -1.05 -17.97
C ALA A 84 -19.44 -0.47 -16.88
N GLY A 85 -18.14 -0.75 -16.96
CA GLY A 85 -17.11 -0.17 -16.10
C GLY A 85 -17.09 1.35 -16.11
N LEU A 86 -17.08 1.96 -17.31
CA LEU A 86 -17.10 3.40 -17.46
C LEU A 86 -18.41 4.04 -16.95
N ILE A 87 -19.54 3.36 -17.13
CA ILE A 87 -20.83 3.80 -16.58
C ILE A 87 -20.78 3.79 -15.05
N VAL A 88 -20.31 2.70 -14.45
CA VAL A 88 -20.18 2.58 -12.98
C VAL A 88 -19.29 3.68 -12.43
N SER A 89 -18.10 3.90 -12.97
CA SER A 89 -17.20 4.99 -12.55
C SER A 89 -17.77 6.38 -12.77
N SER A 90 -18.52 6.58 -13.84
CA SER A 90 -19.16 7.88 -14.13
C SER A 90 -20.27 8.18 -13.13
N VAL A 91 -21.17 7.21 -12.90
CA VAL A 91 -22.28 7.31 -11.94
C VAL A 91 -21.73 7.47 -10.52
N ALA A 92 -20.73 6.68 -10.14
CA ALA A 92 -20.08 6.78 -8.84
C ALA A 92 -19.44 8.16 -8.63
N GLY A 93 -18.67 8.66 -9.61
CA GLY A 93 -18.06 9.97 -9.48
C GLY A 93 -19.07 11.12 -9.40
N LEU A 94 -20.25 11.00 -10.04
CA LEU A 94 -21.36 11.94 -9.84
C LEU A 94 -21.98 11.80 -8.44
N ALA A 95 -22.17 10.57 -7.97
CA ALA A 95 -22.68 10.28 -6.62
C ALA A 95 -21.71 10.75 -5.51
N GLY A 96 -20.42 10.90 -5.81
CA GLY A 96 -19.41 11.49 -4.94
C GLY A 96 -19.48 13.02 -4.82
N VAL A 97 -20.15 13.74 -5.73
CA VAL A 97 -20.23 15.21 -5.67
C VAL A 97 -20.92 15.73 -4.40
N PRO A 98 -22.13 15.25 -4.02
CA PRO A 98 -22.78 15.66 -2.77
C PRO A 98 -21.92 15.40 -1.54
N ALA A 99 -21.03 14.41 -1.61
CA ALA A 99 -20.13 14.08 -0.52
C ALA A 99 -19.06 15.11 -0.28
N ILE A 100 -18.36 15.47 -1.36
CA ILE A 100 -17.31 16.49 -1.32
C ILE A 100 -17.92 17.82 -0.86
N MET A 101 -19.14 18.12 -1.31
CA MET A 101 -19.92 19.27 -0.84
C MET A 101 -20.20 19.22 0.67
N ARG A 102 -20.57 18.05 1.22
CA ARG A 102 -20.80 17.87 2.66
C ARG A 102 -19.51 18.01 3.45
N ILE A 103 -18.41 17.41 3.01
CA ILE A 103 -17.10 17.54 3.67
C ILE A 103 -16.69 19.02 3.74
N ALA A 104 -16.80 19.74 2.62
CA ALA A 104 -16.51 21.17 2.60
C ALA A 104 -17.40 21.96 3.57
N ALA A 105 -18.69 21.63 3.66
CA ALA A 105 -19.64 22.30 4.55
C ALA A 105 -19.33 22.13 6.05
N HIS A 106 -18.62 21.06 6.45
CA HIS A 106 -18.15 20.88 7.83
C HIS A 106 -17.02 21.85 8.19
N VAL A 107 -16.27 22.35 7.19
CA VAL A 107 -15.15 23.27 7.38
C VAL A 107 -15.58 24.72 7.16
N ASP A 108 -16.30 25.00 6.08
CA ASP A 108 -16.89 26.31 5.79
C ASP A 108 -18.31 26.09 5.21
N PRO A 109 -19.36 26.63 5.86
CA PRO A 109 -20.75 26.40 5.45
C PRO A 109 -21.11 27.06 4.10
N ARG A 110 -20.25 27.92 3.53
CA ARG A 110 -20.50 28.58 2.24
C ARG A 110 -20.53 27.55 1.10
N PRO A 111 -21.61 27.48 0.31
CA PRO A 111 -21.72 26.51 -0.80
C PRO A 111 -20.61 26.63 -1.85
N ARG A 112 -20.06 27.84 -2.01
CA ARG A 112 -18.96 28.10 -2.95
C ARG A 112 -17.70 27.30 -2.62
N VAL A 113 -17.40 27.08 -1.34
CA VAL A 113 -16.21 26.30 -0.92
C VAL A 113 -16.36 24.85 -1.37
N GLY A 114 -17.54 24.25 -1.19
CA GLY A 114 -17.84 22.92 -1.71
C GLY A 114 -17.73 22.81 -3.22
N LEU A 115 -18.30 23.78 -3.95
CA LEU A 115 -18.23 23.77 -5.42
C LEU A 115 -16.78 23.88 -5.93
N LEU A 116 -15.98 24.75 -5.30
CA LEU A 116 -14.56 24.87 -5.62
C LEU A 116 -13.81 23.58 -5.28
N LEU A 117 -14.10 22.94 -4.14
CA LEU A 117 -13.48 21.67 -3.78
C LEU A 117 -13.81 20.56 -4.78
N VAL A 118 -15.05 20.49 -5.26
CA VAL A 118 -15.45 19.54 -6.32
C VAL A 118 -14.67 19.79 -7.61
N VAL A 119 -14.51 21.05 -8.02
CA VAL A 119 -13.74 21.41 -9.23
C VAL A 119 -12.26 21.06 -9.06
N LEU A 120 -11.67 21.39 -7.91
CA LEU A 120 -10.28 21.08 -7.60
C LEU A 120 -10.04 19.57 -7.54
N ALA A 121 -10.91 18.81 -6.88
CA ALA A 121 -10.80 17.35 -6.81
C ALA A 121 -10.95 16.69 -8.18
N ALA A 122 -11.92 17.13 -8.99
CA ALA A 122 -12.14 16.59 -10.34
C ALA A 122 -11.11 17.06 -11.38
N GLY A 123 -10.29 18.05 -11.05
CA GLY A 123 -9.24 18.61 -11.90
C GLY A 123 -7.81 18.40 -11.38
N ALA A 124 -7.65 17.75 -10.23
CA ALA A 124 -6.35 17.48 -9.62
C ALA A 124 -5.49 16.58 -10.52
N PRO A 125 -4.15 16.61 -10.38
CA PRO A 125 -3.30 15.62 -11.02
C PRO A 125 -3.81 14.20 -10.74
N MET A 126 -3.82 13.36 -11.78
CA MET A 126 -4.36 12.00 -11.75
C MET A 126 -5.89 11.84 -11.54
N ALA A 127 -6.67 12.93 -11.46
CA ALA A 127 -8.14 12.82 -11.38
C ALA A 127 -8.80 12.14 -12.60
N ILE A 128 -8.03 11.84 -13.66
CA ILE A 128 -8.45 11.00 -14.77
C ILE A 128 -8.86 9.59 -14.33
N THR A 129 -8.27 9.05 -13.24
CA THR A 129 -8.62 7.72 -12.69
C THR A 129 -10.08 7.65 -12.25
N LEU A 130 -10.67 8.76 -11.80
CA LEU A 130 -12.10 8.85 -11.51
C LEU A 130 -12.98 8.55 -12.75
N SER A 131 -12.42 8.64 -13.95
CA SER A 131 -13.06 8.36 -15.24
C SER A 131 -12.60 7.08 -15.91
N MET A 132 -11.64 6.38 -15.33
CA MET A 132 -11.19 5.07 -15.78
C MET A 132 -12.01 3.97 -15.09
N VAL A 133 -11.84 2.74 -15.54
CA VAL A 133 -12.48 1.56 -14.93
C VAL A 133 -11.77 1.19 -13.62
N TYR A 134 -11.90 2.03 -12.60
CA TYR A 134 -11.20 1.88 -11.34
C TYR A 134 -12.12 2.15 -10.13
N THR A 135 -11.67 1.74 -8.95
CA THR A 135 -12.41 1.86 -7.70
C THR A 135 -12.47 3.28 -7.12
N GLU A 136 -11.61 4.23 -7.49
CA GLU A 136 -11.52 5.52 -6.77
C GLU A 136 -12.80 6.33 -6.84
N ALA A 137 -13.49 6.33 -7.98
CA ALA A 137 -14.78 7.01 -8.11
C ALA A 137 -15.85 6.39 -7.18
N LEU A 138 -15.87 5.07 -7.09
CA LEU A 138 -16.76 4.33 -6.18
C LEU A 138 -16.38 4.57 -4.72
N TRP A 139 -15.09 4.56 -4.41
CA TRP A 139 -14.57 4.81 -3.09
C TRP A 139 -14.97 6.19 -2.57
N VAL A 140 -14.75 7.23 -3.37
CA VAL A 140 -15.18 8.60 -3.06
C VAL A 140 -16.68 8.64 -2.81
N ALA A 141 -17.49 7.92 -3.58
CA ALA A 141 -18.95 7.87 -3.43
C ALA A 141 -19.45 7.05 -2.22
N VAL A 142 -18.65 6.12 -1.70
CA VAL A 142 -18.99 5.28 -0.54
C VAL A 142 -18.58 5.96 0.76
N ILE A 143 -17.31 6.37 0.89
CA ILE A 143 -16.77 7.13 2.05
C ILE A 143 -17.67 8.32 2.38
N ALA A 144 -18.05 9.03 1.33
CA ALA A 144 -19.07 10.07 1.31
C ALA A 144 -20.34 9.84 2.14
N ARG A 145 -20.88 8.64 2.01
CA ARG A 145 -22.21 8.26 2.48
C ARG A 145 -22.13 7.60 3.84
N THR A 146 -21.07 6.83 4.06
CA THR A 146 -20.78 6.23 5.36
C THR A 146 -20.23 7.25 6.34
N GLY A 147 -19.74 8.41 5.86
CA GLY A 147 -19.04 9.39 6.68
C GLY A 147 -17.64 8.93 7.07
N GLN A 148 -17.22 7.74 6.63
CA GLN A 148 -15.97 7.13 7.03
C GLN A 148 -14.81 7.67 6.22
N THR A 149 -13.93 8.42 6.86
CA THR A 149 -12.67 8.85 6.24
C THR A 149 -11.72 7.67 6.01
N TRP A 150 -10.72 7.83 5.12
CA TRP A 150 -9.63 6.85 4.99
C TRP A 150 -8.97 6.58 6.36
N GLN A 151 -8.86 7.64 7.16
CA GLN A 151 -8.39 7.58 8.54
C GLN A 151 -9.28 6.70 9.42
N GLU A 152 -10.61 6.68 9.26
CA GLU A 152 -11.47 5.78 10.03
C GLU A 152 -11.30 4.31 9.62
N VAL A 153 -11.07 4.03 8.34
CA VAL A 153 -10.74 2.67 7.89
C VAL A 153 -9.40 2.23 8.48
N GLU A 154 -8.40 3.11 8.47
CA GLU A 154 -7.08 2.87 9.04
C GLU A 154 -7.13 2.72 10.58
N TRP A 155 -7.83 3.61 11.27
CA TRP A 155 -7.85 3.72 12.74
C TRP A 155 -8.84 2.76 13.41
N VAL A 156 -10.03 2.59 12.82
CA VAL A 156 -11.10 1.76 13.38
C VAL A 156 -11.08 0.36 12.77
N GLY A 157 -10.85 0.26 11.46
CA GLY A 157 -10.80 -1.02 10.75
C GLY A 157 -9.49 -1.78 10.96
N TRP A 158 -8.36 -1.10 10.76
CA TRP A 158 -7.03 -1.73 10.81
C TRP A 158 -6.25 -1.43 12.10
N HIS A 159 -6.77 -0.57 12.98
CA HIS A 159 -6.12 -0.13 14.22
C HIS A 159 -4.70 0.44 14.03
N PHE A 160 -4.39 0.96 12.85
CA PHE A 160 -3.16 1.70 12.56
C PHE A 160 -3.34 3.14 13.02
N ARG A 161 -2.56 3.57 14.00
CA ARG A 161 -2.51 4.97 14.48
C ARG A 161 -1.08 5.30 14.87
N TRP A 162 -0.79 6.59 14.94
CA TRP A 162 0.44 7.04 15.60
C TRP A 162 0.22 7.01 17.11
N ASP A 163 0.86 6.07 17.81
CA ASP A 163 0.68 5.87 19.25
C ASP A 163 1.94 6.25 20.06
N PHE A 164 2.90 6.91 19.40
CA PHE A 164 4.19 7.28 19.98
C PHE A 164 4.99 6.08 20.55
N GLY A 165 4.66 4.85 20.11
CA GLY A 165 5.36 3.63 20.49
C GLY A 165 4.92 2.99 21.79
N ALA A 166 3.74 3.35 22.31
CA ALA A 166 3.15 2.66 23.46
C ALA A 166 2.96 1.15 23.19
N GLU A 167 2.36 0.78 22.05
CA GLU A 167 2.14 -0.63 21.69
C GLU A 167 3.46 -1.33 21.36
N ALA A 168 4.41 -0.64 20.74
CA ALA A 168 5.75 -1.18 20.48
C ALA A 168 6.50 -1.48 21.78
N LEU A 169 6.42 -0.60 22.77
CA LEU A 169 7.03 -0.80 24.10
C LEU A 169 6.37 -1.97 24.82
N GLU A 170 5.03 -2.02 24.83
CA GLU A 170 4.30 -3.13 25.42
C GLU A 170 4.68 -4.47 24.77
N TRP A 171 4.73 -4.52 23.44
CA TRP A 171 5.16 -5.70 22.70
C TRP A 171 6.60 -6.13 23.01
N ILE A 172 7.54 -5.18 23.11
CA ILE A 172 8.92 -5.44 23.53
C ILE A 172 8.96 -5.99 24.96
N THR A 173 8.22 -5.39 25.89
CA THR A 173 8.21 -5.82 27.30
C THR A 173 7.64 -7.23 27.45
N ARG A 174 6.50 -7.54 26.82
CA ARG A 174 5.93 -8.89 26.80
C ARG A 174 6.87 -9.90 26.13
N GLY A 175 7.49 -9.50 25.02
CA GLY A 175 8.46 -10.32 24.29
C GLY A 175 9.72 -10.70 25.09
N LEU A 176 10.08 -9.88 26.09
CA LEU A 176 11.24 -10.08 26.95
C LEU A 176 10.91 -10.71 28.31
N LEU A 177 9.74 -10.39 28.88
CA LEU A 177 9.37 -10.74 30.25
C LEU A 177 8.44 -11.95 30.34
N ASP A 178 7.63 -12.20 29.30
CA ASP A 178 6.69 -13.32 29.27
C ASP A 178 7.25 -14.49 28.46
N ASP A 179 6.63 -15.67 28.60
CA ASP A 179 6.90 -16.84 27.76
C ASP A 179 6.36 -16.62 26.34
N SER A 180 7.12 -15.85 25.56
CA SER A 180 6.77 -15.42 24.22
C SER A 180 7.29 -16.39 23.16
N PRO A 181 6.55 -16.60 22.06
CA PRO A 181 7.03 -17.41 20.96
C PRO A 181 8.35 -16.89 20.39
N VAL A 182 9.22 -17.80 19.93
CA VAL A 182 10.58 -17.49 19.44
C VAL A 182 10.61 -16.34 18.42
N MET A 183 9.59 -16.23 17.57
CA MET A 183 9.49 -15.17 16.54
C MET A 183 9.29 -13.78 17.15
N VAL A 184 8.56 -13.69 18.26
CA VAL A 184 8.37 -12.43 18.98
C VAL A 184 9.70 -12.01 19.59
N THR A 185 10.39 -12.92 20.28
CA THR A 185 11.70 -12.62 20.90
C THR A 185 12.75 -12.23 19.86
N VAL A 186 12.85 -12.97 18.75
CA VAL A 186 13.78 -12.61 17.65
C VAL A 186 13.40 -11.27 17.03
N GLY A 187 12.10 -11.01 16.83
CA GLY A 187 11.61 -9.73 16.33
C GLY A 187 11.99 -8.56 17.25
N VAL A 188 11.86 -8.73 18.56
CA VAL A 188 12.30 -7.75 19.57
C VAL A 188 13.81 -7.52 19.48
N CYS A 189 14.61 -8.58 19.38
CA CYS A 189 16.06 -8.46 19.19
C CYS A 189 16.43 -7.68 17.91
N VAL A 190 15.71 -7.89 16.82
CA VAL A 190 15.91 -7.14 15.56
C VAL A 190 15.60 -5.66 15.76
N VAL A 191 14.48 -5.34 16.40
CA VAL A 191 14.08 -3.95 16.68
C VAL A 191 15.11 -3.25 17.58
N LEU A 192 15.51 -3.89 18.69
CA LEU A 192 16.53 -3.34 19.61
C LEU A 192 17.89 -3.20 18.94
N GLY A 193 18.26 -4.17 18.09
CA GLY A 193 19.46 -4.11 17.26
C GLY A 193 19.44 -2.92 16.31
N ALA A 194 18.31 -2.68 15.63
CA ALA A 194 18.15 -1.54 14.75
C ALA A 194 18.21 -0.20 15.49
N MET A 195 17.59 -0.09 16.67
CA MET A 195 17.71 1.10 17.53
C MET A 195 19.17 1.36 17.92
N SER A 196 19.89 0.31 18.31
CA SER A 196 21.31 0.38 18.67
C SER A 196 22.19 0.78 17.50
N LEU A 197 21.90 0.27 16.30
CA LEU A 197 22.62 0.62 15.07
C LEU A 197 22.32 2.05 14.60
N ALA A 198 21.09 2.52 14.76
CA ALA A 198 20.72 3.91 14.47
C ALA A 198 21.45 4.88 15.41
N ALA A 199 21.48 4.57 16.72
CA ALA A 199 22.26 5.33 17.69
C ALA A 199 23.76 5.29 17.37
N LEU A 200 24.30 4.12 16.99
CA LEU A 200 25.69 3.97 16.58
C LEU A 200 26.01 4.80 15.33
N GLY A 201 25.13 4.81 14.33
CA GLY A 201 25.29 5.61 13.12
C GLY A 201 25.38 7.11 13.42
N ALA A 202 24.55 7.59 14.35
CA ALA A 202 24.58 8.96 14.84
C ALA A 202 25.88 9.27 15.60
N VAL A 203 26.28 8.41 16.53
CA VAL A 203 27.52 8.57 17.32
C VAL A 203 28.77 8.52 16.44
N ARG A 204 28.78 7.66 15.42
CA ARG A 204 29.89 7.53 14.45
C ARG A 204 29.93 8.64 13.41
N ARG A 205 29.02 9.64 13.49
CA ARG A 205 28.93 10.78 12.58
C ARG A 205 28.91 10.35 11.11
N LEU A 206 28.14 9.32 10.80
CA LEU A 206 27.87 8.95 9.40
C LEU A 206 27.21 10.13 8.67
N PRO A 207 27.25 10.15 7.31
CA PRO A 207 26.55 11.16 6.53
C PRO A 207 25.11 11.31 7.01
N TRP A 208 24.73 12.54 7.35
CA TRP A 208 23.43 12.81 7.97
C TRP A 208 22.22 12.27 7.18
N PRO A 209 22.21 12.18 5.82
CA PRO A 209 21.07 11.60 5.11
C PRO A 209 20.86 10.11 5.46
N LEU A 210 21.95 9.37 5.68
CA LEU A 210 21.92 7.95 6.01
C LEU A 210 21.40 7.73 7.44
N VAL A 211 21.86 8.57 8.37
CA VAL A 211 21.38 8.54 9.76
C VAL A 211 19.92 8.95 9.83
N ALA A 212 19.52 10.02 9.14
CA ALA A 212 18.14 10.49 9.10
C ALA A 212 17.20 9.45 8.49
N TYR A 213 17.61 8.79 7.41
CA TYR A 213 16.84 7.71 6.79
C TYR A 213 16.67 6.51 7.74
N GLY A 214 17.78 6.00 8.30
CA GLY A 214 17.74 4.85 9.21
C GLY A 214 16.97 5.13 10.50
N ALA A 215 17.20 6.30 11.12
CA ALA A 215 16.46 6.73 12.30
C ALA A 215 14.99 7.01 11.99
N GLY A 216 14.69 7.60 10.82
CA GLY A 216 13.32 7.84 10.37
C GLY A 216 12.51 6.56 10.24
N ILE A 217 13.10 5.50 9.69
CA ILE A 217 12.44 4.18 9.61
C ILE A 217 12.22 3.59 11.00
N VAL A 218 13.21 3.66 11.89
CA VAL A 218 13.05 3.17 13.27
C VAL A 218 11.94 3.95 14.00
N VAL A 219 11.92 5.28 13.87
CA VAL A 219 10.87 6.13 14.46
C VAL A 219 9.51 5.81 13.87
N LEU A 220 9.40 5.65 12.55
CA LEU A 220 8.14 5.35 11.89
C LEU A 220 7.59 3.97 12.27
N MET A 221 8.47 2.97 12.41
CA MET A 221 8.09 1.61 12.79
C MET A 221 7.79 1.45 14.27
N LEU A 222 8.46 2.21 15.13
CA LEU A 222 8.18 2.21 16.56
C LEU A 222 6.95 3.05 16.91
N GLY A 223 6.74 4.19 16.25
CA GLY A 223 5.65 5.12 16.55
C GLY A 223 4.30 4.77 15.92
N SER A 224 4.25 3.75 15.05
CA SER A 224 3.02 3.24 14.45
C SER A 224 2.48 2.04 15.22
N SER A 225 1.20 2.07 15.56
CA SER A 225 0.45 0.96 16.15
C SER A 225 -0.07 -0.01 15.07
N GLY A 226 -0.70 -1.12 15.46
CA GLY A 226 -1.43 -1.99 14.53
C GLY A 226 -0.94 -3.44 14.56
N ILE A 227 0.04 -3.79 13.71
CA ILE A 227 0.58 -5.16 13.63
C ILE A 227 2.04 -5.19 14.09
N PRO A 228 2.31 -5.37 15.40
CA PRO A 228 3.68 -5.39 15.94
C PRO A 228 4.59 -6.43 15.28
N HIS A 229 4.04 -7.58 14.91
CA HIS A 229 4.78 -8.68 14.28
C HIS A 229 5.33 -8.35 12.89
N ALA A 230 4.78 -7.33 12.21
CA ALA A 230 5.28 -6.90 10.91
C ALA A 230 6.47 -5.92 11.02
N LYS A 231 6.71 -5.32 12.19
CA LYS A 231 7.75 -4.29 12.40
C LYS A 231 9.17 -4.78 12.06
N PRO A 232 9.61 -5.99 12.46
CA PRO A 232 10.94 -6.50 12.09
C PRO A 232 11.15 -6.58 10.57
N ARG A 233 10.11 -6.95 9.81
CA ARG A 233 10.16 -7.06 8.34
C ARG A 233 10.47 -5.72 7.69
N PHE A 234 9.75 -4.68 8.10
CA PHE A 234 9.92 -3.34 7.54
C PHE A 234 11.27 -2.72 7.92
N ILE A 235 11.78 -2.98 9.13
CA ILE A 235 13.09 -2.51 9.57
C ILE A 235 14.21 -3.21 8.80
N LEU A 236 14.15 -4.53 8.62
CA LEU A 236 15.21 -5.29 7.95
C LEU A 236 15.37 -4.90 6.47
N VAL A 237 14.26 -4.70 5.76
CA VAL A 237 14.27 -4.33 4.33
C VAL A 237 14.48 -2.82 4.16
N GLY A 238 13.77 -2.01 4.95
CA GLY A 238 13.80 -0.57 4.84
C GLY A 238 15.10 0.04 5.35
N ALA A 239 15.66 -0.48 6.45
CA ALA A 239 16.76 0.17 7.17
C ALA A 239 18.13 -0.49 6.95
N PHE A 240 18.42 -1.03 5.75
CA PHE A 240 19.73 -1.62 5.41
C PHE A 240 20.91 -0.67 5.68
N VAL A 241 20.66 0.64 5.62
CA VAL A 241 21.61 1.71 5.95
C VAL A 241 22.14 1.60 7.39
N LEU A 242 21.36 1.02 8.31
CA LEU A 242 21.78 0.75 9.68
C LEU A 242 22.87 -0.32 9.78
N LEU A 243 23.07 -1.13 8.73
CA LEU A 243 24.13 -2.15 8.67
C LEU A 243 25.49 -1.56 8.25
N ILE A 244 25.54 -0.30 7.78
CA ILE A 244 26.78 0.35 7.33
C ILE A 244 27.87 0.36 8.40
N PRO A 245 27.62 0.73 9.67
CA PRO A 245 28.64 0.64 10.73
C PRO A 245 29.19 -0.78 10.91
N VAL A 246 28.34 -1.80 10.77
CA VAL A 246 28.72 -3.22 10.89
C VAL A 246 29.60 -3.62 9.72
N ALA A 247 29.21 -3.26 8.49
CA ALA A 247 29.98 -3.53 7.28
C ALA A 247 31.37 -2.87 7.34
N VAL A 248 31.44 -1.60 7.72
CA VAL A 248 32.72 -0.87 7.88
C VAL A 248 33.59 -1.51 8.97
N GLY A 249 32.98 -1.95 10.07
CA GLY A 249 33.69 -2.64 11.14
C GLY A 249 34.24 -4.01 10.71
N LEU A 250 33.45 -4.78 9.96
CA LEU A 250 33.80 -6.11 9.48
C LEU A 250 34.85 -6.07 8.36
N ALA A 251 34.80 -5.05 7.50
CA ALA A 251 35.79 -4.81 6.45
C ALA A 251 37.23 -4.66 6.98
N ARG A 252 37.39 -4.25 8.25
CA ARG A 252 38.70 -4.10 8.92
C ARG A 252 39.18 -5.38 9.64
N ARG A 253 38.43 -6.47 9.58
CA ARG A 253 38.76 -7.76 10.24
C ARG A 253 39.34 -8.77 9.26
N ARG A 254 39.90 -9.86 9.78
CA ARG A 254 40.46 -10.96 8.98
C ARG A 254 39.36 -11.63 8.15
N THR A 255 39.70 -12.13 6.96
CA THR A 255 38.75 -12.79 6.04
C THR A 255 38.02 -13.95 6.71
N SER A 256 38.67 -14.70 7.60
CA SER A 256 38.01 -15.76 8.38
C SER A 256 36.91 -15.23 9.30
N THR A 257 37.11 -14.09 9.95
CA THR A 257 36.10 -13.41 10.77
C THR A 257 34.96 -12.88 9.90
N GLN A 258 35.28 -12.33 8.73
CA GLN A 258 34.28 -11.87 7.77
C GLN A 258 33.38 -13.01 7.32
N LEU A 259 33.99 -14.12 6.88
CA LEU A 259 33.27 -15.31 6.44
C LEU A 259 32.44 -15.92 7.57
N ALA A 260 33.00 -16.08 8.77
CA ALA A 260 32.26 -16.63 9.90
C ALA A 260 31.04 -15.77 10.27
N ALA A 261 31.21 -14.44 10.34
CA ALA A 261 30.13 -13.52 10.68
C ALA A 261 29.05 -13.48 9.60
N LEU A 262 29.43 -13.44 8.32
CA LEU A 262 28.49 -13.45 7.20
C LEU A 262 27.74 -14.78 7.11
N THR A 263 28.43 -15.92 7.29
CA THR A 263 27.78 -17.24 7.31
C THR A 263 26.76 -17.33 8.43
N LEU A 264 27.11 -16.90 9.65
CA LEU A 264 26.17 -16.90 10.77
C LEU A 264 24.96 -15.99 10.50
N PHE A 265 25.21 -14.80 9.96
CA PHE A 265 24.15 -13.85 9.62
C PHE A 265 23.19 -14.40 8.56
N VAL A 266 23.72 -14.96 7.48
CA VAL A 266 22.92 -15.55 6.39
C VAL A 266 22.12 -16.75 6.89
N LEU A 267 22.73 -17.65 7.66
CA LEU A 267 22.03 -18.79 8.25
C LEU A 267 20.90 -18.35 9.19
N GLY A 268 21.16 -17.33 10.02
CA GLY A 268 20.15 -16.75 10.91
C GLY A 268 18.98 -16.12 10.14
N CYS A 269 19.26 -15.33 9.11
CA CYS A 269 18.23 -14.72 8.26
C CYS A 269 17.42 -15.76 7.48
N ALA A 270 18.09 -16.79 6.95
CA ALA A 270 17.44 -17.88 6.22
C ALA A 270 16.51 -18.68 7.14
N TRP A 271 16.99 -19.03 8.34
CA TRP A 271 16.16 -19.71 9.34
C TRP A 271 14.97 -18.85 9.77
N TYR A 272 15.19 -17.57 10.08
CA TYR A 272 14.11 -16.66 10.48
C TYR A 272 13.04 -16.54 9.40
N SER A 273 13.45 -16.41 8.14
CA SER A 273 12.54 -16.32 7.00
C SER A 273 11.76 -17.63 6.78
N ALA A 274 12.44 -18.78 6.86
CA ALA A 274 11.80 -20.09 6.73
C ALA A 274 10.81 -20.36 7.88
N HIS A 275 11.19 -20.02 9.12
CA HIS A 275 10.32 -20.18 10.29
C HIS A 275 9.12 -19.24 10.24
N ALA A 276 9.31 -18.00 9.78
CA ALA A 276 8.22 -17.06 9.55
C ALA A 276 7.19 -17.64 8.58
N LEU A 277 7.62 -18.24 7.46
CA LEU A 277 6.72 -18.75 6.44
C LEU A 277 6.08 -20.11 6.79
N ALA A 278 6.85 -21.02 7.37
CA ALA A 278 6.42 -22.41 7.55
C ALA A 278 5.73 -22.68 8.91
N VAL A 279 6.04 -21.88 9.94
CA VAL A 279 5.61 -22.16 11.32
C VAL A 279 4.80 -21.00 11.90
N TRP A 280 5.13 -19.76 11.56
CA TRP A 280 4.49 -18.59 12.15
C TRP A 280 3.21 -18.19 11.40
N ARG A 281 2.05 -18.46 12.01
CA ARG A 281 0.72 -18.17 11.44
C ARG A 281 0.39 -16.68 11.26
N TYR A 282 1.22 -15.77 11.77
CA TYR A 282 0.98 -14.32 11.69
C TYR A 282 2.00 -13.60 10.78
N ALA A 283 2.73 -14.35 9.94
CA ALA A 283 3.71 -13.78 9.01
C ALA A 283 3.08 -13.24 7.71
N ILE A 284 1.82 -13.59 7.43
CA ILE A 284 1.05 -13.21 6.23
C ILE A 284 -0.34 -12.80 6.66
#